data_AF-A0A1M5UZM2-F1
#
_entry.id   AF-A0A1M5UZM2-F1
#
_cell.length_a   1.000
_cell.length_b   1.000
_cell.length_c   1.000
_cell.angle_alpha   90.00
_cell.angle_beta   90.00
_cell.angle_gamma   90.00
#
_symmetry.space_group_name_H-M   'P 1'
#
loop_
_entity.id
_entity.type
_entity.pdbx_description
1 polymer ?
#
loop_
_entity_poly.entity_id
_entity_poly.type
_entity_poly.pdbx_seq_one_letter_code
_entity_poly.pdbx_strand_id
1 'polypeptide(L)'
;MIWRAHFWALFSFYLFMKVTLSLSLFFFSISLLSQNPSEDYLGSWYTYGSNHRLSERFSLSPYGELRFYEPSSNYNLAFFSLRGSYHFKNNQSVGLGYAYLDIDTVFEFDNEPNVHENRIFESYSAQKTFGKFLLTHRAQLEQRLLDFKDRNEIQNRLRYRIGLKYVLNSTFSVKITEEPFINFQDQVFHENRFYAGLDIKILKHSQLQIGYLKQHIRKNNLNRIQVGISIKTDHRKSKHSIAVL
;
A
#
# COMPACT_ATOMS: atom_id res chain seq x y z
N MET A 1 10.85 -56.28 55.43
CA MET A 1 10.45 -56.25 54.00
C MET A 1 9.69 -54.98 53.61
N ILE A 2 8.86 -54.41 54.50
CA ILE A 2 7.99 -53.23 54.25
C ILE A 2 8.77 -51.92 53.97
N TRP A 3 9.90 -51.69 54.65
CA TRP A 3 10.71 -50.47 54.48
C TRP A 3 11.32 -50.29 53.08
N ARG A 4 11.65 -51.40 52.39
CA ARG A 4 12.16 -51.34 51.02
C ARG A 4 11.08 -50.88 50.04
N ALA A 5 9.85 -51.37 50.18
CA ALA A 5 8.75 -50.99 49.29
C ALA A 5 8.42 -49.48 49.40
N HIS A 6 8.41 -48.93 50.61
CA HIS A 6 8.19 -47.48 50.81
C HIS A 6 9.31 -46.61 50.23
N PHE A 7 10.57 -47.02 50.36
CA PHE A 7 11.69 -46.28 49.77
C PHE A 7 11.60 -46.23 48.24
N TRP A 8 11.29 -47.34 47.59
CA TRP A 8 11.10 -47.40 46.13
C TRP A 8 9.90 -46.60 45.65
N ALA A 9 8.80 -46.56 46.43
CA ALA A 9 7.63 -45.73 46.10
C ALA A 9 7.95 -44.23 46.17
N LEU A 10 8.67 -43.78 47.21
CA LEU A 10 9.07 -42.37 47.34
C LEU A 10 10.10 -41.96 46.28
N PHE A 11 11.06 -42.84 45.96
CA PHE A 11 12.03 -42.60 44.90
C PHE A 11 11.37 -42.54 43.52
N SER A 12 10.43 -43.44 43.24
CA SER A 12 9.64 -43.44 42.00
C SER A 12 8.76 -42.20 41.89
N PHE A 13 8.12 -41.78 42.98
CA PHE A 13 7.32 -40.55 43.03
C PHE A 13 8.18 -39.31 42.79
N TYR A 14 9.36 -39.22 43.41
CA TYR A 14 10.31 -38.13 43.20
C TYR A 14 10.82 -38.07 41.76
N LEU A 15 11.15 -39.23 41.17
CA LEU A 15 11.59 -39.32 39.78
C LEU A 15 10.44 -38.94 38.82
N PHE A 16 9.23 -39.41 39.08
CA PHE A 16 8.03 -39.04 38.32
C PHE A 16 7.80 -37.53 38.36
N MET A 17 7.85 -36.90 39.54
CA MET A 17 7.68 -35.45 39.73
C MET A 17 8.75 -34.64 39.00
N LYS A 18 10.01 -35.08 39.02
CA LYS A 18 11.10 -34.45 38.26
C LYS A 18 10.89 -34.54 36.76
N VAL A 19 10.47 -35.71 36.28
CA VAL A 19 10.20 -35.95 34.85
C VAL A 19 9.02 -35.09 34.41
N THR A 20 7.92 -35.03 35.17
CA THR A 20 6.76 -34.18 34.83
C THR A 20 7.12 -32.70 34.84
N LEU A 21 7.89 -32.23 35.84
CA LEU A 21 8.33 -30.83 35.91
C LEU A 21 9.28 -30.46 34.75
N SER A 22 10.17 -31.37 34.37
CA SER A 22 11.09 -31.15 33.25
C SER A 22 10.36 -31.16 31.90
N LEU A 23 9.35 -32.02 31.74
CA LEU A 23 8.47 -32.03 30.57
C LEU A 23 7.61 -30.75 30.50
N SER A 24 7.05 -30.29 31.62
CA SER A 24 6.25 -29.05 31.63
C SER A 24 7.09 -27.82 31.29
N LEU A 25 8.34 -27.76 31.76
CA LEU A 25 9.28 -26.69 31.39
C LEU A 25 9.67 -26.76 29.92
N PHE A 26 9.89 -27.95 29.37
CA PHE A 26 10.20 -28.15 27.95
C PHE A 26 9.04 -27.72 27.04
N PHE A 27 7.79 -28.01 27.43
CA PHE A 27 6.61 -27.55 26.70
C PHE A 27 6.36 -26.04 26.82
N PHE A 28 6.79 -25.39 27.90
CA PHE A 28 6.68 -23.93 28.06
C PHE A 28 7.67 -23.16 27.16
N SER A 29 8.83 -23.74 26.84
CA SER A 29 9.83 -23.12 25.95
C SER A 29 9.43 -23.05 24.48
N ILE A 30 8.38 -23.76 24.05
CA ILE A 30 7.95 -23.83 22.64
C ILE A 30 7.00 -22.67 22.28
N SER A 31 6.59 -21.86 23.26
CA SER A 31 5.62 -20.75 23.07
C SER A 31 6.27 -19.39 22.86
N LEU A 32 7.59 -19.30 22.76
CA LEU A 32 8.29 -18.06 22.42
C LEU A 32 8.29 -17.87 20.89
N LEU A 33 7.10 -17.65 20.31
CA LEU A 33 7.01 -17.06 18.99
C LEU A 33 7.48 -15.61 19.14
N SER A 34 8.73 -15.35 18.75
CA SER A 34 9.16 -14.00 18.42
C SER A 34 8.15 -13.41 17.42
N GLN A 35 7.76 -12.15 17.60
CA GLN A 35 6.99 -11.45 16.57
C GLN A 35 7.88 -11.40 15.32
N ASN A 36 7.43 -12.01 14.22
CA ASN A 36 8.18 -11.98 12.98
C ASN A 36 8.17 -10.53 12.45
N PRO A 37 9.30 -10.01 11.95
CA PRO A 37 9.33 -8.68 11.33
C PRO A 37 8.38 -8.62 10.13
N SER A 38 7.81 -7.45 9.86
CA SER A 38 6.89 -7.23 8.72
C SER A 38 7.49 -7.53 7.34
N GLU A 39 8.81 -7.68 7.24
CA GLU A 39 9.53 -8.10 6.03
C GLU A 39 9.30 -9.56 5.66
N ASP A 40 8.99 -10.42 6.64
CA ASP A 40 8.79 -11.86 6.43
C ASP A 40 7.44 -12.18 5.79
N TYR A 41 6.53 -11.21 5.74
CA TYR A 41 5.18 -11.38 5.22
C TYR A 41 5.00 -10.78 3.81
N LEU A 42 4.35 -11.57 2.96
CA LEU A 42 3.87 -11.11 1.66
C LEU A 42 2.52 -10.39 1.82
N GLY A 43 2.56 -9.06 1.98
CA GLY A 43 1.34 -8.28 2.14
C GLY A 43 0.55 -8.10 0.85
N SER A 44 -0.67 -7.57 0.98
CA SER A 44 -1.56 -7.30 -0.16
C SER A 44 -2.10 -5.87 -0.15
N TRP A 45 -2.28 -5.33 -1.36
CA TRP A 45 -2.87 -4.02 -1.60
C TRP A 45 -4.07 -4.20 -2.53
N TYR A 46 -5.26 -3.93 -2.00
CA TYR A 46 -6.50 -3.94 -2.76
C TYR A 46 -6.88 -2.53 -3.11
N THR A 47 -6.84 -2.18 -4.40
CA THR A 47 -6.98 -0.79 -4.84
C THR A 47 -8.20 -0.58 -5.72
N TYR A 48 -8.91 0.51 -5.51
CA TYR A 48 -9.94 1.00 -6.40
C TYR A 48 -9.60 2.44 -6.82
N GLY A 49 -9.55 2.72 -8.11
CA GLY A 49 -9.27 4.07 -8.58
C GLY A 49 -10.08 4.44 -9.81
N SER A 50 -10.80 5.55 -9.76
CA SER A 50 -11.50 6.05 -10.94
C SER A 50 -11.03 7.43 -11.37
N ASN A 51 -11.22 7.72 -12.65
CA ASN A 51 -11.02 9.04 -13.21
C ASN A 51 -12.22 9.41 -14.08
N HIS A 52 -12.93 10.44 -13.66
CA HIS A 52 -14.12 10.93 -14.33
C HIS A 52 -13.77 12.25 -15.02
N ARG A 53 -13.68 12.23 -16.35
CA ARG A 53 -13.45 13.43 -17.16
C ARG A 53 -14.77 14.20 -17.27
N LEU A 54 -14.90 15.29 -16.51
CA LEU A 54 -16.14 16.07 -16.39
C LEU A 54 -16.27 17.10 -17.52
N SER A 55 -15.14 17.65 -17.98
CA SER A 55 -15.08 18.60 -19.08
C SER A 55 -13.72 18.53 -19.79
N GLU A 56 -13.49 19.38 -20.79
CA GLU A 56 -12.18 19.50 -21.45
C GLU A 56 -11.06 19.95 -20.52
N ARG A 57 -11.39 20.54 -19.38
CA ARG A 57 -10.41 21.06 -18.43
C ARG A 57 -10.45 20.36 -17.08
N PHE A 58 -11.57 19.74 -16.70
CA PHE A 58 -11.73 19.24 -15.34
C PHE A 58 -11.92 17.73 -15.30
N SER A 59 -11.32 17.10 -14.29
CA SER A 59 -11.60 15.72 -13.91
C SER A 59 -11.67 15.56 -12.40
N LEU A 60 -12.43 14.57 -11.96
CA LEU A 60 -12.49 14.13 -10.57
C LEU A 60 -11.96 12.70 -10.46
N SER A 61 -11.17 12.42 -9.42
CA SER A 61 -10.54 11.11 -9.21
C SER A 61 -10.66 10.65 -7.76
N PRO A 62 -11.74 9.93 -7.40
CA PRO A 62 -11.78 9.21 -6.15
C PRO A 62 -10.86 7.98 -6.22
N TYR A 63 -10.25 7.65 -5.09
CA TYR A 63 -9.36 6.51 -4.95
C TYR A 63 -9.48 5.93 -3.54
N GLY A 64 -9.50 4.61 -3.46
CA GLY A 64 -9.53 3.84 -2.22
C GLY A 64 -8.50 2.72 -2.27
N GLU A 65 -7.91 2.39 -1.13
CA GLU A 65 -6.96 1.30 -1.01
C GLU A 65 -7.00 0.69 0.39
N LEU A 66 -6.96 -0.64 0.44
CA LEU A 66 -6.81 -1.41 1.67
C LEU A 66 -5.52 -2.20 1.60
N ARG A 67 -4.73 -2.14 2.67
CA ARG A 67 -3.47 -2.85 2.80
C ARG A 67 -3.53 -3.82 3.96
N PHE A 68 -2.83 -4.92 3.78
CA PHE A 68 -2.67 -5.97 4.76
C PHE A 68 -1.22 -6.45 4.79
N TYR A 69 -0.74 -6.86 5.96
CA TYR A 69 0.59 -7.46 6.13
C TYR A 69 0.65 -8.86 5.55
N GLU A 70 -0.48 -9.57 5.51
CA GLU A 70 -0.66 -10.85 4.82
C GLU A 70 -1.80 -10.74 3.79
N PRO A 71 -1.90 -11.63 2.78
CA PRO A 71 -2.82 -11.40 1.68
C PRO A 71 -4.29 -11.26 2.08
N SER A 72 -4.70 -11.93 3.16
CA SER A 72 -6.10 -12.03 3.61
C SER A 72 -6.31 -11.73 5.10
N SER A 73 -5.29 -11.25 5.81
CA SER A 73 -5.29 -11.07 7.27
C SER A 73 -4.31 -9.97 7.67
N ASN A 74 -4.40 -9.52 8.92
CA ASN A 74 -3.53 -8.50 9.50
C ASN A 74 -3.63 -7.16 8.74
N TYR A 75 -4.68 -6.41 9.07
CA TYR A 75 -4.90 -5.07 8.55
C TYR A 75 -3.66 -4.19 8.77
N ASN A 76 -3.33 -3.38 7.77
CA ASN A 76 -2.23 -2.42 7.84
C ASN A 76 -2.74 -0.99 7.65
N LEU A 77 -3.54 -0.73 6.61
CA LEU A 77 -3.87 0.64 6.26
C LEU A 77 -5.09 0.72 5.35
N ALA A 78 -6.00 1.64 5.65
CA ALA A 78 -7.01 2.12 4.72
C ALA A 78 -6.66 3.53 4.24
N PHE A 79 -6.69 3.76 2.93
CA PHE A 79 -6.44 5.05 2.30
C PHE A 79 -7.64 5.41 1.44
N PHE A 80 -8.24 6.58 1.69
CA PHE A 80 -9.30 7.12 0.86
C PHE A 80 -8.93 8.52 0.42
N SER A 81 -9.15 8.85 -0.84
CA SER A 81 -8.86 10.19 -1.34
C SER A 81 -9.80 10.63 -2.44
N LEU A 82 -9.88 11.94 -2.59
CA LEU A 82 -10.55 12.60 -3.70
C LEU A 82 -9.62 13.67 -4.26
N ARG A 83 -9.40 13.65 -5.57
CA ARG A 83 -8.60 14.66 -6.28
C ARG A 83 -9.39 15.31 -7.40
N GLY A 84 -9.47 16.64 -7.37
CA GLY A 84 -9.85 17.46 -8.53
C GLY A 84 -8.62 17.78 -9.37
N SER A 85 -8.75 17.81 -10.71
CA SER A 85 -7.62 18.15 -11.57
C SER A 85 -8.03 19.08 -12.71
N TYR A 86 -7.19 20.08 -12.95
CA TYR A 86 -7.23 20.97 -14.10
C TYR A 86 -6.24 20.49 -15.15
N HIS A 87 -6.69 20.34 -16.40
CA HIS A 87 -5.90 19.82 -17.51
C HIS A 87 -5.51 20.93 -18.47
N PHE A 88 -4.21 21.05 -18.68
CA PHE A 88 -3.61 21.93 -19.65
C PHE A 88 -3.60 21.29 -21.04
N LYS A 89 -3.08 22.04 -22.02
CA LYS A 89 -2.72 21.44 -23.32
C LYS A 89 -1.53 20.48 -23.11
N ASN A 90 -1.29 19.59 -24.06
CA ASN A 90 -0.16 18.65 -24.07
C ASN A 90 -0.18 17.57 -22.95
N ASN A 91 -1.37 17.11 -22.56
CA ASN A 91 -1.56 16.03 -21.58
C ASN A 91 -0.86 16.28 -20.22
N GLN A 92 -0.87 17.54 -19.80
CA GLN A 92 -0.40 17.96 -18.48
C GLN A 92 -1.60 18.32 -17.61
N SER A 93 -1.48 18.12 -16.31
CA SER A 93 -2.52 18.51 -15.36
C SER A 93 -1.93 18.89 -14.02
N VAL A 94 -2.55 19.84 -13.34
CA VAL A 94 -2.38 20.06 -11.90
C VAL A 94 -3.63 19.56 -11.18
N GLY A 95 -3.48 19.13 -9.94
CA GLY A 95 -4.61 18.71 -9.13
C GLY A 95 -4.37 18.94 -7.65
N LEU A 96 -5.45 19.26 -6.96
CA LEU A 96 -5.54 19.39 -5.53
C LEU A 96 -6.42 18.26 -5.01
N GLY A 97 -6.03 17.65 -3.90
CA GLY A 97 -6.82 16.59 -3.29
C GLY A 97 -6.64 16.51 -1.79
N TYR A 98 -7.55 15.74 -1.21
CA TYR A 98 -7.54 15.38 0.20
C TYR A 98 -7.55 13.86 0.31
N ALA A 99 -6.84 13.35 1.30
CA ALA A 99 -6.89 11.96 1.70
C ALA A 99 -7.06 11.82 3.20
N TYR A 100 -7.77 10.77 3.59
CA TYR A 100 -7.83 10.26 4.94
C TYR A 100 -7.16 8.88 4.96
N LEU A 101 -6.31 8.66 5.96
CA LEU A 101 -5.72 7.37 6.21
C LEU A 101 -6.04 6.92 7.63
N ASP A 102 -6.35 5.64 7.75
CA ASP A 102 -6.40 4.91 9.00
C ASP A 102 -5.30 3.87 8.96
N ILE A 103 -4.33 3.96 9.87
CA ILE A 103 -3.07 3.22 9.81
C ILE A 103 -2.90 2.40 11.08
N ASP A 104 -2.77 1.10 10.89
CA ASP A 104 -2.41 0.17 11.95
C ASP A 104 -0.95 -0.26 11.79
N THR A 105 -0.11 0.27 12.69
CA THR A 105 1.33 -0.02 12.73
C THR A 105 1.68 -1.09 13.77
N VAL A 106 0.73 -1.88 14.27
CA VAL A 106 1.00 -2.93 15.27
C VAL A 106 2.00 -3.98 14.78
N PHE A 107 2.06 -4.25 13.48
CA PHE A 107 3.09 -5.12 12.89
C PHE A 107 4.27 -4.33 12.28
N GLU A 108 4.31 -3.02 12.48
CA GLU A 108 5.35 -2.10 12.01
C GLU A 108 6.29 -1.67 13.16
N PHE A 109 7.29 -0.86 12.82
CA PHE A 109 8.50 -0.62 13.62
C PHE A 109 8.29 0.10 14.95
N ASP A 110 7.21 0.88 15.03
CA ASP A 110 6.96 1.79 16.13
C ASP A 110 5.90 1.23 17.09
N ASN A 111 5.22 0.12 16.73
CA ASN A 111 4.15 -0.55 17.48
C ASN A 111 3.10 0.43 18.06
N GLU A 112 2.81 1.49 17.30
CA GLU A 112 1.82 2.51 17.65
C GLU A 112 0.49 2.14 16.97
N PRO A 113 -0.45 1.51 17.69
CA PRO A 113 -1.75 1.20 17.11
C PRO A 113 -2.51 2.48 16.80
N ASN A 114 -3.18 2.49 15.64
CA ASN A 114 -4.18 3.48 15.25
C ASN A 114 -3.63 4.91 15.09
N VAL A 115 -2.90 5.14 14.02
CA VAL A 115 -2.55 6.49 13.56
C VAL A 115 -3.58 6.93 12.52
N HIS A 116 -4.19 8.09 12.74
CA HIS A 116 -5.06 8.71 11.75
C HIS A 116 -4.30 9.81 11.03
N GLU A 117 -4.43 9.89 9.70
CA GLU A 117 -3.79 10.93 8.93
C GLU A 117 -4.79 11.67 8.05
N ASN A 118 -4.81 12.99 8.18
CA ASN A 118 -5.42 13.90 7.23
C ASN A 118 -4.33 14.44 6.32
N ARG A 119 -4.50 14.29 5.00
CA ARG A 119 -3.49 14.72 4.03
C ARG A 119 -4.10 15.64 2.99
N ILE A 120 -3.53 16.82 2.86
CA ILE A 120 -3.78 17.70 1.72
C ILE A 120 -2.62 17.51 0.75
N PHE A 121 -2.91 17.36 -0.54
CA PHE A 121 -1.87 17.18 -1.52
C PHE A 121 -2.13 17.93 -2.82
N GLU A 122 -1.04 18.38 -3.40
CA GLU A 122 -1.00 19.00 -4.71
C GLU A 122 -0.18 18.10 -5.64
N SER A 123 -0.61 17.98 -6.89
CA SER A 123 0.09 17.14 -7.84
C SER A 123 0.18 17.79 -9.19
N TYR A 124 1.34 17.67 -9.82
CA TYR A 124 1.55 17.91 -11.23
C TYR A 124 1.72 16.57 -11.92
N SER A 125 1.05 16.36 -13.06
CA SER A 125 1.19 15.15 -13.87
C SER A 125 1.39 15.50 -15.33
N ALA A 126 2.26 14.77 -16.01
CA ALA A 126 2.50 14.87 -17.43
C ALA A 126 2.59 13.47 -18.03
N GLN A 127 2.07 13.30 -19.25
CA GLN A 127 2.15 12.01 -19.94
C GLN A 127 2.42 12.19 -21.43
N LYS A 128 3.21 11.28 -21.98
CA LYS A 128 3.57 11.25 -23.40
C LYS A 128 3.41 9.84 -23.95
N THR A 129 2.70 9.73 -25.07
CA THR A 129 2.55 8.47 -25.80
C THR A 129 3.51 8.46 -26.98
N PHE A 130 4.22 7.36 -27.19
CA PHE A 130 5.06 7.13 -28.36
C PHE A 130 4.95 5.67 -28.79
N GLY A 131 4.33 5.44 -29.95
CA GLY A 131 3.97 4.10 -30.41
C GLY A 131 3.09 3.38 -29.37
N LYS A 132 3.53 2.19 -28.94
CA LYS A 132 2.86 1.36 -27.93
C LYS A 132 3.19 1.75 -26.48
N PHE A 133 4.05 2.75 -26.27
CA PHE A 133 4.48 3.17 -24.94
C PHE A 133 3.75 4.42 -24.46
N LEU A 134 3.43 4.44 -23.17
CA LEU A 134 2.94 5.60 -22.44
C LEU A 134 3.89 5.87 -21.27
N LEU A 135 4.63 6.97 -21.36
CA LEU A 135 5.46 7.48 -20.28
C LEU A 135 4.65 8.48 -19.45
N THR A 136 4.74 8.36 -18.13
CA THR A 136 4.02 9.19 -17.17
C THR A 136 4.99 9.71 -16.12
N HIS A 137 4.83 10.99 -15.77
CA HIS A 137 5.51 11.65 -14.68
C HIS A 137 4.45 12.24 -13.74
N ARG A 138 4.67 12.11 -12.43
CA ARG A 138 3.86 12.78 -11.42
C ARG A 138 4.75 13.28 -10.29
N ALA A 139 4.74 14.58 -10.04
CA ALA A 139 5.24 15.14 -8.79
C ALA A 139 4.04 15.39 -7.87
N GLN A 140 4.18 15.09 -6.59
CA GLN A 140 3.13 15.32 -5.59
C GLN A 140 3.74 15.87 -4.31
N LEU A 141 3.28 17.04 -3.89
CA LEU A 141 3.57 17.61 -2.58
C LEU A 141 2.45 17.23 -1.63
N GLU A 142 2.80 16.75 -0.45
CA GLU A 142 1.87 16.29 0.58
C GLU A 142 2.13 17.05 1.88
N GLN A 143 1.09 17.66 2.42
CA GLN A 143 1.03 18.11 3.80
C GLN A 143 0.22 17.10 4.60
N ARG A 144 0.84 16.51 5.61
CA ARG A 144 0.35 15.37 6.38
C ARG A 144 0.13 15.80 7.81
N LEU A 145 -1.10 15.69 8.29
CA LEU A 145 -1.48 15.94 9.67
C LEU A 145 -1.72 14.57 10.30
N LEU A 146 -0.74 14.08 11.05
CA LEU A 146 -0.77 12.79 11.71
C LEU A 146 -1.24 12.97 13.15
N ASP A 147 -2.24 12.19 13.52
CA ASP A 147 -2.78 12.08 14.86
C ASP A 147 -2.37 10.72 15.42
N PHE A 148 -1.36 10.76 16.28
CA PHE A 148 -0.90 9.61 17.05
C PHE A 148 -1.61 9.62 18.40
N LYS A 149 -1.61 8.47 19.07
CA LYS A 149 -2.27 8.30 20.38
C LYS A 149 -1.84 9.33 21.44
N ASP A 150 -0.59 9.76 21.41
CA ASP A 150 0.03 10.63 22.41
C ASP A 150 0.38 12.04 21.89
N ARG A 151 0.35 12.26 20.57
CA ARG A 151 0.80 13.52 19.96
C ARG A 151 0.22 13.76 18.56
N ASN A 152 0.23 15.02 18.15
CA ASN A 152 -0.06 15.44 16.78
C ASN A 152 1.23 15.90 16.10
N GLU A 153 1.40 15.52 14.84
CA GLU A 153 2.56 15.93 14.03
C GLU A 153 2.12 16.46 12.66
N ILE A 154 2.86 17.45 12.16
CA ILE A 154 2.74 17.93 10.80
C ILE A 154 4.00 17.54 10.03
N GLN A 155 3.83 16.71 9.02
CA GLN A 155 4.90 16.28 8.13
C GLN A 155 4.65 16.75 6.70
N ASN A 156 5.72 16.95 5.94
CA ASN A 156 5.67 17.44 4.58
C ASN A 156 6.57 16.58 3.71
N ARG A 157 6.07 16.21 2.54
CA ARG A 157 6.76 15.26 1.68
C ARG A 157 6.56 15.58 0.22
N LEU A 158 7.63 15.43 -0.55
CA LEU A 158 7.58 15.41 -2.00
C LEU A 158 7.71 13.97 -2.49
N ARG A 159 6.86 13.59 -3.43
CA ARG A 159 6.92 12.29 -4.11
C ARG A 159 7.04 12.51 -5.59
N TYR A 160 7.90 11.74 -6.24
CA TYR A 160 8.02 11.75 -7.69
C TYR A 160 7.83 10.36 -8.22
N ARG A 161 6.83 10.16 -9.09
CA ARG A 161 6.60 8.89 -9.77
C ARG A 161 6.90 9.01 -11.25
N ILE A 162 7.76 8.13 -11.73
CA ILE A 162 7.92 7.85 -13.16
C ILE A 162 7.29 6.49 -13.47
N GLY A 163 6.57 6.41 -14.58
CA GLY A 163 5.90 5.17 -14.97
C GLY A 163 5.92 4.95 -16.46
N LEU A 164 6.22 3.72 -16.88
CA LEU A 164 6.16 3.28 -18.26
C LEU A 164 5.10 2.20 -18.40
N LYS A 165 4.18 2.40 -19.34
CA LYS A 165 3.20 1.40 -19.74
C LYS A 165 3.44 1.00 -21.19
N TYR A 166 3.47 -0.30 -21.45
CA TYR A 166 3.59 -0.88 -22.79
C TYR A 166 2.32 -1.63 -23.16
N VAL A 167 1.67 -1.24 -24.26
CA VAL A 167 0.45 -1.87 -24.76
C VAL A 167 0.82 -3.09 -25.59
N LEU A 168 0.58 -4.29 -25.03
CA LEU A 168 0.83 -5.55 -25.73
C LEU A 168 -0.16 -5.74 -26.87
N ASN A 169 -1.45 -5.60 -26.56
CA ASN A 169 -2.57 -5.71 -27.49
C ASN A 169 -3.80 -4.93 -26.96
N SER A 170 -4.98 -5.15 -27.54
CA SER A 170 -6.23 -4.46 -27.16
C SER A 170 -6.71 -4.78 -25.74
N THR A 171 -6.25 -5.89 -25.15
CA THR A 171 -6.67 -6.39 -23.84
C THR A 171 -5.60 -6.19 -22.77
N PHE A 172 -4.34 -6.48 -23.10
CA PHE A 172 -3.25 -6.56 -22.14
C PHE A 172 -2.25 -5.41 -22.29
N SER A 173 -1.75 -4.92 -21.16
CA SER A 173 -0.63 -4.00 -21.11
C SER A 173 0.23 -4.27 -19.88
N VAL A 174 1.53 -4.05 -19.98
CA VAL A 174 2.45 -4.14 -18.83
C VAL A 174 2.76 -2.74 -18.34
N LYS A 175 2.92 -2.57 -17.03
CA LYS A 175 3.24 -1.30 -16.41
C LYS A 175 4.35 -1.49 -15.38
N ILE A 176 5.33 -0.61 -15.43
CA ILE A 176 6.36 -0.46 -14.40
C ILE A 176 6.35 0.96 -13.87
N THR A 177 6.57 1.14 -12.57
CA THR A 177 6.73 2.47 -11.97
C THR A 177 7.79 2.46 -10.89
N GLU A 178 8.48 3.58 -10.76
CA GLU A 178 9.37 3.89 -9.65
C GLU A 178 8.90 5.17 -8.99
N GLU A 179 8.92 5.21 -7.66
CA GLU A 179 8.45 6.34 -6.87
C GLU A 179 9.32 6.55 -5.63
N PRO A 180 10.36 7.40 -5.70
CA PRO A 180 11.05 7.89 -4.52
C PRO A 180 10.23 8.92 -3.73
N PHE A 181 10.48 8.95 -2.42
CA PHE A 181 9.83 9.82 -1.45
C PHE A 181 10.88 10.67 -0.74
N ILE A 182 10.66 11.97 -0.73
CA ILE A 182 11.53 12.98 -0.13
C ILE A 182 10.80 13.60 1.06
N ASN A 183 11.23 13.29 2.27
CA ASN A 183 10.65 13.84 3.50
C ASN A 183 11.42 15.07 3.96
N PHE A 184 10.72 16.05 4.53
CA PHE A 184 11.33 17.32 4.94
C PHE A 184 11.68 17.42 6.44
N GLN A 185 11.21 16.48 7.25
CA GLN A 185 11.39 16.47 8.71
C GLN A 185 12.53 15.55 9.16
N ASP A 186 12.66 14.37 8.53
CA ASP A 186 13.58 13.30 8.92
C ASP A 186 14.65 13.06 7.83
N GLN A 187 15.19 11.84 7.78
CA GLN A 187 16.03 11.36 6.68
C GLN A 187 15.36 11.67 5.34
N VAL A 188 16.04 12.48 4.52
CA VAL A 188 15.49 13.02 3.27
C VAL A 188 14.98 11.90 2.37
N PHE A 189 15.74 10.83 2.20
CA PHE A 189 15.36 9.65 1.40
C PHE A 189 15.24 8.41 2.28
N HIS A 190 14.02 8.07 2.69
CA HIS A 190 13.77 6.87 3.47
C HIS A 190 12.57 6.05 2.98
N GLU A 191 11.85 6.49 1.95
CA GLU A 191 10.82 5.66 1.33
C GLU A 191 11.02 5.62 -0.19
N ASN A 192 10.86 4.43 -0.76
CA ASN A 192 10.87 4.21 -2.20
C ASN A 192 9.88 3.11 -2.57
N ARG A 193 9.24 3.21 -3.74
CA ARG A 193 8.23 2.24 -4.16
C ARG A 193 8.39 1.88 -5.62
N PHE A 194 8.82 0.65 -5.84
CA PHE A 194 8.84 0.02 -7.15
C PHE A 194 7.56 -0.80 -7.36
N TYR A 195 7.01 -0.75 -8.57
CA TYR A 195 5.88 -1.58 -8.97
C TYR A 195 6.08 -2.11 -10.39
N ALA A 196 5.71 -3.37 -10.60
CA ALA A 196 5.61 -3.99 -11.91
C ALA A 196 4.34 -4.85 -11.97
N GLY A 197 3.54 -4.71 -13.02
CA GLY A 197 2.28 -5.43 -13.12
C GLY A 197 1.65 -5.45 -14.51
N LEU A 198 0.56 -6.21 -14.58
CA LEU A 198 -0.26 -6.42 -15.76
C LEU A 198 -1.59 -5.69 -15.59
N ASP A 199 -1.92 -4.86 -16.58
CA ASP A 199 -3.24 -4.26 -16.75
C ASP A 199 -4.04 -5.11 -17.75
N ILE A 200 -5.22 -5.58 -17.34
CA ILE A 200 -6.15 -6.37 -18.15
C ILE A 200 -7.42 -5.55 -18.37
N LYS A 201 -7.73 -5.22 -19.61
CA LYS A 201 -8.98 -4.55 -19.97
C LYS A 201 -10.13 -5.56 -19.86
N ILE A 202 -11.02 -5.35 -18.88
CA ILE A 202 -12.19 -6.20 -18.67
C ILE A 202 -13.40 -5.66 -19.44
N LEU A 203 -13.59 -4.34 -19.40
CA LEU A 203 -14.67 -3.64 -20.08
C LEU A 203 -14.11 -2.45 -20.86
N LYS A 204 -14.96 -1.79 -21.66
CA LYS A 204 -14.57 -0.59 -22.44
C LYS A 204 -13.90 0.48 -21.58
N HIS A 205 -14.34 0.62 -20.33
CA HIS A 205 -13.95 1.66 -19.39
C HIS A 205 -13.33 1.14 -18.09
N SER A 206 -13.08 -0.17 -17.99
CA SER A 206 -12.62 -0.82 -16.74
C SER A 206 -11.42 -1.72 -16.98
N GLN A 207 -10.48 -1.68 -16.04
CA GLN A 207 -9.23 -2.45 -16.08
C GLN A 207 -9.00 -3.13 -14.73
N LEU A 208 -8.63 -4.41 -14.76
CA LEU A 208 -8.03 -5.13 -13.64
C LEU A 208 -6.51 -4.88 -13.67
N GLN A 209 -5.92 -4.69 -12.51
CA GLN A 209 -4.49 -4.46 -12.31
C GLN A 209 -4.00 -5.53 -11.34
N ILE A 210 -3.02 -6.32 -11.75
CA ILE A 210 -2.37 -7.30 -10.88
C ILE A 210 -0.87 -7.08 -10.97
N GLY A 211 -0.19 -6.93 -9.85
CA GLY A 211 1.24 -6.68 -9.88
C GLY A 211 1.95 -6.94 -8.57
N TYR A 212 3.27 -6.88 -8.64
CA TYR A 212 4.16 -6.91 -7.50
C TYR A 212 4.63 -5.50 -7.18
N LEU A 213 4.73 -5.21 -5.89
CA LEU A 213 5.16 -3.94 -5.36
C LEU A 213 6.23 -4.19 -4.30
N LYS A 214 7.37 -3.49 -4.44
CA LYS A 214 8.43 -3.47 -3.45
C LYS A 214 8.46 -2.09 -2.82
N GLN A 215 8.16 -2.03 -1.53
CA GLN A 215 8.19 -0.79 -0.77
C GLN A 215 9.36 -0.82 0.20
N HIS A 216 10.29 0.10 0.03
CA HIS A 216 11.34 0.34 0.98
C HIS A 216 10.88 1.43 1.94
N ILE A 217 10.96 1.20 3.26
CA ILE A 217 10.62 2.19 4.30
C ILE A 217 11.67 2.09 5.41
N ARG A 218 12.41 3.18 5.63
CA ARG A 218 13.53 3.27 6.57
C ARG A 218 14.57 2.17 6.31
N LYS A 219 14.59 1.10 7.12
CA LYS A 219 15.53 -0.02 6.96
C LYS A 219 14.88 -1.26 6.32
N ASN A 220 13.59 -1.22 6.08
CA ASN A 220 12.79 -2.42 5.83
C ASN A 220 12.35 -2.52 4.37
N ASN A 221 12.23 -3.75 3.87
CA ASN A 221 11.86 -4.05 2.51
C ASN A 221 10.59 -4.91 2.48
N LEU A 222 9.48 -4.26 2.16
CA LEU A 222 8.16 -4.83 2.18
C LEU A 222 7.77 -5.33 0.78
N ASN A 223 7.49 -6.62 0.68
CA ASN A 223 7.03 -7.27 -0.55
C ASN A 223 5.50 -7.33 -0.56
N ARG A 224 4.86 -6.86 -1.63
CA ARG A 224 3.40 -6.74 -1.70
C ARG A 224 2.86 -7.25 -3.04
N ILE A 225 1.71 -7.91 -3.01
CA ILE A 225 0.89 -8.14 -4.20
C ILE A 225 -0.18 -7.05 -4.27
N GLN A 226 -0.34 -6.42 -5.42
CA GLN A 226 -1.45 -5.51 -5.69
C GLN A 226 -2.49 -6.20 -6.56
N VAL A 227 -3.76 -6.09 -6.16
CA VAL A 227 -4.92 -6.40 -6.99
C VAL A 227 -5.83 -5.17 -7.02
N GLY A 228 -6.14 -4.66 -8.20
CA GLY A 228 -6.80 -3.38 -8.34
C GLY A 228 -7.80 -3.28 -9.48
N ILE A 229 -8.81 -2.45 -9.29
CA ILE A 229 -9.77 -2.09 -10.35
C ILE A 229 -9.63 -0.61 -10.66
N SER A 230 -9.51 -0.29 -11.94
CA SER A 230 -9.54 1.08 -12.42
C SER A 230 -10.68 1.35 -13.40
N ILE A 231 -11.39 2.46 -13.19
CA ILE A 231 -12.53 2.87 -14.02
C ILE A 231 -12.26 4.26 -14.63
N LYS A 232 -12.56 4.44 -15.91
CA LYS A 232 -12.44 5.74 -16.58
C LYS A 232 -13.71 6.11 -17.32
N THR A 233 -14.35 7.22 -16.93
CA THR A 233 -15.53 7.75 -17.62
C THR A 233 -15.21 9.09 -18.28
N ASP A 234 -15.94 9.39 -19.35
CA ASP A 234 -15.83 10.64 -20.09
C ASP A 234 -17.20 11.24 -20.33
N HIS A 235 -17.46 12.39 -19.71
CA HIS A 235 -18.73 13.11 -19.73
C HIS A 235 -18.66 14.37 -20.59
N ARG A 236 -17.58 14.55 -21.37
CA ARG A 236 -17.48 15.68 -22.30
C ARG A 236 -18.57 15.56 -23.36
N LYS A 237 -19.21 16.69 -23.69
CA LYS A 237 -20.18 16.75 -24.78
C LYS A 237 -19.48 16.35 -26.08
N SER A 238 -20.11 15.47 -26.86
CA SER A 238 -19.65 15.17 -28.23
C SER A 238 -19.62 16.48 -29.02
N LYS A 239 -18.48 16.82 -29.62
CA LYS A 239 -18.44 17.90 -30.61
C LYS A 239 -19.25 17.40 -31.80
N HIS A 240 -20.51 17.79 -31.91
CA HIS A 240 -21.17 17.81 -33.21
C HIS A 240 -20.34 18.75 -34.08
N SER A 241 -19.71 18.17 -35.10
CA SER A 241 -19.21 18.90 -36.25
C SER A 241 -20.37 19.68 -36.81
N ILE A 242 -20.40 20.99 -36.55
CA ILE A 242 -21.17 21.92 -37.38
C ILE A 242 -20.49 21.82 -38.74
N ALA A 243 -21.05 20.99 -39.61
CA ALA A 243 -20.80 21.08 -41.03
C ALA A 243 -21.24 22.48 -41.42
N VAL A 244 -20.27 23.36 -41.68
CA VAL A 244 -20.51 24.63 -42.33
C VAL A 244 -20.96 24.28 -43.74
N LEU A 245 -22.25 24.46 -44.00
CA LEU A 245 -22.81 24.56 -45.35
C LEU A 245 -22.52 25.95 -45.91
#